data_AF-A0A8T5JEC3-F1
#
_entry.id   AF-A0A8T5JEC3-F1
#
_cell.length_a   1.000
_cell.length_b   1.000
_cell.length_c   1.000
_cell.angle_alpha   90.00
_cell.angle_beta   90.00
_cell.angle_gamma   90.00
#
_symmetry.space_group_name_H-M   'P 1'
#
loop_
_entity.id
_entity.type
_entity.pdbx_description
1 polymer ?
#
loop_
_entity_poly.entity_id
_entity_poly.type
_entity_poly.pdbx_seq_one_letter_code
_entity_poly.pdbx_strand_id
1 'polypeptide(L)'
;MESKFGKLLPELSDQEIMESVSPEDVFIAPTIEEDKSKNQRKALPHMSLILKDNSIETRITYTDRESLDLLRNIFKDTHRVQLESLFTTLNSLDPSYETLLNSKTREEKKPRLIRKYVSARLDQQLIERMIDESENLRKGGRQVQYNSNAYSHPENPEVVLVRQITPLDQGAFLRVLDRLQPIYKTLTRIMSQREIISKRLSTPKRKRNQYREFIELLNEAHSGDYISAETRRKLNNKWRKDVDGREDLLEELRERLNK
;
A
#
# COMPACT_ATOMS: atom_id res chain seq x y z
N MET A 1 6.30 1.47 24.44
CA MET A 1 5.75 1.20 23.09
C MET A 1 4.90 -0.06 23.06
N GLU A 2 5.30 -1.12 23.77
CA GLU A 2 4.60 -2.40 23.84
C GLU A 2 3.13 -2.30 24.25
N SER A 3 2.82 -1.55 25.31
CA SER A 3 1.44 -1.37 25.80
C SER A 3 0.49 -0.73 24.78
N LYS A 4 1.04 -0.05 23.76
CA LYS A 4 0.26 0.60 22.70
C LYS A 4 0.26 -0.20 21.41
N PHE A 5 1.39 -0.78 21.01
CA PHE A 5 1.48 -1.51 19.74
C PHE A 5 1.10 -2.99 19.86
N GLY A 6 1.12 -3.56 21.06
CA GLY A 6 0.78 -4.97 21.30
C GLY A 6 1.49 -5.89 20.32
N LYS A 7 0.75 -6.84 19.72
CA LYS A 7 1.26 -7.82 18.75
C LYS A 7 1.76 -7.23 17.40
N LEU A 8 1.79 -5.91 17.23
CA LEU A 8 2.33 -5.28 16.01
C LEU A 8 3.86 -5.16 16.05
N LEU A 9 4.44 -5.18 17.25
CA LEU A 9 5.88 -5.18 17.50
C LEU A 9 6.19 -6.39 18.40
N PRO A 10 7.42 -6.94 18.37
CA PRO A 10 7.83 -7.94 19.33
C PRO A 10 7.91 -7.34 20.75
N GLU A 11 7.77 -8.21 21.75
CA GLU A 11 8.01 -7.85 23.15
C GLU A 11 9.53 -7.80 23.39
N LEU A 12 10.02 -6.71 23.96
CA LEU A 12 11.43 -6.43 24.21
C LEU A 12 11.60 -6.02 25.67
N SER A 13 12.55 -6.66 26.35
CA SER A 13 13.04 -6.21 27.64
C SER A 13 13.72 -4.84 27.55
N ASP A 14 13.79 -4.13 28.67
CA ASP A 14 14.52 -2.87 28.76
C ASP A 14 15.98 -3.00 28.29
N GLN A 15 16.61 -4.15 28.56
CA GLN A 15 17.96 -4.42 28.10
C GLN A 15 18.05 -4.53 26.57
N GLU A 16 17.16 -5.27 25.93
CA GLU A 16 17.11 -5.39 24.46
C GLU A 16 16.81 -4.05 23.79
N ILE A 17 15.97 -3.22 24.42
CA ILE A 17 15.72 -1.85 23.96
C ILE A 17 17.02 -1.05 23.97
N MET A 18 17.74 -1.06 25.09
CA MET A 18 19.00 -0.31 25.25
C MET A 18 20.09 -0.80 24.29
N GLU A 19 20.19 -2.10 24.05
CA GLU A 19 21.13 -2.68 23.08
C GLU A 19 20.80 -2.31 21.62
N SER A 20 19.55 -1.96 21.34
CA SER A 20 19.05 -1.58 20.02
C SER A 20 19.10 -0.06 19.75
N VAL A 21 19.57 0.75 20.71
CA VAL A 21 19.77 2.18 20.52
C VAL A 21 21.12 2.42 19.85
N SER A 22 21.13 3.15 18.72
CA SER A 22 22.36 3.51 18.03
C SER A 22 23.16 4.58 18.80
N PRO A 23 24.46 4.77 18.51
CA PRO A 23 25.28 5.83 19.10
C PRO A 23 24.76 7.27 18.84
N GLU A 24 23.87 7.43 17.86
CA GLU A 24 23.20 8.70 17.52
C GLU A 24 21.83 8.85 18.21
N ASP A 25 21.60 8.09 19.29
CA ASP A 25 20.35 8.04 20.06
C ASP A 25 19.11 7.72 19.22
N VAL A 26 19.30 6.84 18.24
CA VAL A 26 18.22 6.34 17.38
C VAL A 26 17.84 4.93 17.80
N PHE A 27 16.60 4.77 18.24
CA PHE A 27 15.98 3.46 18.41
C PHE A 27 15.12 3.15 17.19
N ILE A 28 15.34 1.99 16.57
CA ILE A 28 14.45 1.46 15.52
C ILE A 28 13.74 0.26 16.10
N ALA A 29 12.41 0.31 16.18
CA ALA A 29 11.62 -0.79 16.68
C ALA A 29 11.76 -1.99 15.73
N PRO A 30 12.19 -3.17 16.24
CA PRO A 30 12.21 -4.38 15.44
C PRO A 30 10.81 -4.75 14.99
N THR A 31 10.72 -5.39 13.84
CA THR A 31 9.44 -5.84 13.27
C THR A 31 9.20 -7.31 13.56
N ILE A 32 7.94 -7.75 13.67
CA ILE A 32 7.55 -9.17 13.82
C ILE A 32 7.96 -10.07 12.65
N GLU A 33 8.56 -9.48 11.61
CA GLU A 33 9.03 -10.17 10.41
C GLU A 33 10.52 -10.48 10.46
N GLU A 34 11.26 -10.00 11.46
CA GLU A 34 12.72 -10.19 11.60
C GLU A 34 13.12 -11.64 11.84
N ASP A 35 12.32 -12.40 12.59
CA ASP A 35 12.57 -13.82 12.86
C ASP A 35 12.24 -14.74 11.68
N LYS A 36 11.60 -14.21 10.62
CA LYS A 36 11.21 -15.01 9.46
C LYS A 36 12.35 -15.12 8.46
N SER A 37 12.39 -16.25 7.75
CA SER A 37 13.33 -16.42 6.63
C SER A 37 13.18 -15.29 5.60
N LYS A 38 14.28 -14.87 4.98
CA LYS A 38 14.32 -13.75 4.02
C LYS A 38 13.26 -13.85 2.91
N ASN A 39 12.94 -15.07 2.46
CA ASN A 39 11.95 -15.32 1.40
C ASN A 39 10.48 -15.23 1.87
N GLN A 40 10.24 -15.22 3.18
CA GLN A 40 8.92 -15.10 3.80
C GLN A 40 8.74 -13.75 4.49
N ARG A 41 9.84 -13.06 4.80
CA ARG A 41 9.87 -11.75 5.45
C ARG A 41 9.16 -10.72 4.59
N LYS A 42 8.22 -10.01 5.20
CA LYS A 42 7.55 -8.87 4.60
C LYS A 42 8.33 -7.59 4.94
N ALA A 43 8.58 -6.75 3.94
CA ALA A 43 9.29 -5.48 4.09
C ALA A 43 8.37 -4.40 4.71
N LEU A 44 8.05 -4.55 6.00
CA LEU A 44 7.22 -3.61 6.75
C LEU A 44 7.92 -2.25 6.94
N PRO A 45 7.17 -1.15 7.11
CA PRO A 45 7.77 0.11 7.53
C PRO A 45 8.40 -0.02 8.91
N HIS A 46 9.45 0.76 9.13
CA HIS A 46 10.11 0.88 10.43
C HIS A 46 9.44 1.97 11.25
N MET A 47 9.33 1.75 12.56
CA MET A 47 9.05 2.79 13.51
C MET A 47 10.36 3.19 14.19
N SER A 48 10.70 4.47 14.19
CA SER A 48 11.90 4.95 14.85
C SER A 48 11.61 6.06 15.85
N LEU A 49 12.39 6.06 16.92
CA LEU A 49 12.45 7.09 17.95
C LEU A 49 13.85 7.69 17.89
N ILE A 50 13.92 9.00 17.77
CA ILE A 50 15.17 9.74 17.74
C ILE A 50 15.15 10.70 18.91
N LEU A 51 16.05 10.48 19.87
CA LEU A 51 16.23 11.40 20.97
C LEU A 51 17.06 12.60 20.49
N LYS A 52 16.68 13.78 20.92
CA LYS A 52 17.45 15.02 20.76
C LYS A 52 17.47 15.75 22.09
N ASP A 53 18.37 16.71 22.22
CA ASP A 53 18.64 17.47 23.45
C ASP A 53 17.39 17.78 24.29
N ASN A 54 16.32 18.30 23.67
CA ASN A 54 15.07 18.68 24.37
C ASN A 54 13.80 18.10 23.73
N SER A 55 13.91 17.10 22.86
CA SER A 55 12.75 16.58 22.13
C SER A 55 12.89 15.12 21.73
N ILE A 56 11.75 14.46 21.59
CA ILE A 56 11.65 13.12 21.00
C ILE A 56 11.01 13.27 19.63
N GLU A 57 11.64 12.67 18.64
CA GLU A 57 11.10 12.58 17.30
C GLU A 57 10.67 11.13 17.01
N THR A 58 9.40 10.95 16.65
CA THR A 58 8.83 9.64 16.30
C THR A 58 8.48 9.59 14.82
N ARG A 59 8.88 8.53 14.12
CA ARG A 59 8.67 8.38 12.67
C ARG A 59 8.13 6.99 12.29
N ILE A 60 7.37 6.95 11.20
CA ILE A 60 7.09 5.75 10.41
C ILE A 60 7.76 5.91 9.05
N THR A 61 8.70 5.03 8.73
CA THR A 61 9.64 5.22 7.62
C THR A 61 9.71 4.02 6.67
N TYR A 62 9.84 4.33 5.39
CA TYR A 62 10.18 3.42 4.29
C TYR A 62 11.54 3.83 3.70
N THR A 63 12.53 2.94 3.79
CA THR A 63 13.93 3.24 3.42
C THR A 63 14.36 2.49 2.16
N ASP A 64 13.91 1.25 1.99
CA ASP A 64 14.30 0.38 0.90
C ASP A 64 13.22 0.28 -0.19
N ARG A 65 13.58 -0.38 -1.29
CA ARG A 65 12.68 -0.51 -2.44
C ARG A 65 11.55 -1.48 -2.14
N GLU A 66 11.83 -2.58 -1.43
CA GLU A 66 10.85 -3.62 -1.16
C GLU A 66 9.74 -3.09 -0.24
N SER A 67 10.08 -2.25 0.74
CA SER A 67 9.10 -1.62 1.62
C SER A 67 8.25 -0.57 0.90
N LEU A 68 8.83 0.19 -0.04
CA LEU A 68 8.07 1.09 -0.91
C LEU A 68 7.16 0.34 -1.90
N ASP A 69 7.65 -0.75 -2.50
CA ASP A 69 6.86 -1.64 -3.35
C ASP A 69 5.71 -2.27 -2.56
N LEU A 70 5.92 -2.56 -1.28
CA LEU A 70 4.85 -2.98 -0.37
C LEU A 70 3.83 -1.87 -0.17
N LEU A 71 4.26 -0.65 0.17
CA LEU A 71 3.37 0.51 0.35
C LEU A 71 2.54 0.76 -0.91
N ARG A 72 3.15 0.71 -2.10
CA ARG A 72 2.46 0.91 -3.39
C ARG A 72 1.28 -0.05 -3.59
N ASN A 73 1.29 -1.23 -2.95
CA ASN A 73 0.17 -2.16 -3.03
C ASN A 73 -1.11 -1.63 -2.37
N ILE A 74 -1.04 -0.65 -1.46
CA ILE A 74 -2.23 -0.07 -0.82
C ILE A 74 -3.20 0.56 -1.83
N PHE A 75 -2.70 0.98 -3.00
CA PHE A 75 -3.51 1.59 -4.06
C PHE A 75 -4.24 0.56 -4.93
N LYS A 76 -4.05 -0.74 -4.69
CA LYS A 76 -4.78 -1.80 -5.40
C LYS A 76 -6.17 -1.96 -4.81
N ASP A 77 -7.14 -2.36 -5.64
CA ASP A 77 -8.52 -2.61 -5.21
C ASP A 77 -8.63 -3.58 -4.03
N THR A 78 -7.69 -4.53 -3.91
CA THR A 78 -7.61 -5.47 -2.80
C THR A 78 -7.43 -4.82 -1.43
N HIS A 79 -7.00 -3.56 -1.39
CA HIS A 79 -6.66 -2.80 -0.19
C HIS A 79 -7.51 -1.55 0.01
N ARG A 80 -8.65 -1.42 -0.69
CA ARG A 80 -9.52 -0.25 -0.60
C ARG A 80 -9.89 0.13 0.85
N VAL A 81 -10.21 -0.86 1.69
CA VAL A 81 -10.54 -0.63 3.11
C VAL A 81 -9.34 -0.08 3.88
N GLN A 82 -8.14 -0.59 3.62
CA GLN A 82 -6.91 -0.09 4.23
C GLN A 82 -6.58 1.32 3.74
N LEU A 83 -6.77 1.59 2.45
CA LEU A 83 -6.56 2.91 1.86
C LEU A 83 -7.48 3.96 2.49
N GLU A 84 -8.78 3.68 2.56
CA GLU A 84 -9.78 4.55 3.19
C GLU A 84 -9.47 4.76 4.68
N SER A 85 -9.09 3.69 5.40
CA SER A 85 -8.70 3.77 6.82
C SER A 85 -7.43 4.59 7.03
N LEU A 86 -6.44 4.48 6.15
CA LEU A 86 -5.20 5.24 6.22
C LEU A 86 -5.49 6.74 6.10
N PHE A 87 -6.19 7.16 5.04
CA PHE A 87 -6.49 8.58 4.84
C PHE A 87 -7.44 9.16 5.89
N THR A 88 -8.42 8.38 6.35
CA THR A 88 -9.27 8.80 7.48
C THR A 88 -8.43 9.10 8.72
N THR A 89 -7.44 8.25 9.01
CA THR A 89 -6.57 8.44 10.17
C THR A 89 -5.62 9.62 9.96
N LEU A 90 -4.98 9.72 8.78
CA LEU A 90 -4.09 10.83 8.44
C LEU A 90 -4.81 12.19 8.53
N ASN A 91 -6.00 12.31 7.95
CA ASN A 91 -6.79 13.53 7.95
C ASN A 91 -7.26 13.97 9.35
N SER A 92 -7.24 13.05 10.33
CA SER A 92 -7.57 13.34 11.73
C SER A 92 -6.37 13.82 12.56
N LEU A 93 -5.16 13.76 12.01
CA LEU A 93 -3.95 14.25 12.69
C LEU A 93 -3.95 15.78 12.74
N ASP A 94 -3.33 16.33 13.77
CA ASP A 94 -3.12 17.77 13.83
C ASP A 94 -2.01 18.23 12.85
N PRO A 95 -1.94 19.53 12.52
CA PRO A 95 -1.00 20.04 11.53
C PRO A 95 0.48 19.91 11.90
N SER A 96 0.82 19.52 13.14
CA SER A 96 2.21 19.32 13.54
C SER A 96 2.81 18.01 13.04
N TYR A 97 1.95 17.08 12.57
CA TYR A 97 2.38 15.85 11.91
C TYR A 97 2.81 16.11 10.47
N GLU A 98 3.98 15.59 10.12
CA GLU A 98 4.64 15.87 8.85
C GLU A 98 4.95 14.59 8.07
N THR A 99 4.88 14.69 6.75
CA THR A 99 5.30 13.66 5.81
C THR A 99 6.46 14.20 4.99
N LEU A 100 7.56 13.47 4.95
CA LEU A 100 8.81 13.92 4.35
C LEU A 100 9.30 12.94 3.28
N LEU A 101 9.89 13.50 2.22
CA LEU A 101 10.82 12.78 1.35
C LEU A 101 12.20 13.37 1.60
N ASN A 102 13.09 12.56 2.14
CA ASN A 102 14.49 12.90 2.28
C ASN A 102 15.33 12.08 1.30
N SER A 103 16.55 12.52 1.06
CA SER A 103 17.51 11.76 0.28
C SER A 103 18.92 11.99 0.78
N LYS A 104 19.77 10.96 0.70
CA LYS A 104 21.19 11.06 1.06
C LYS A 104 22.06 10.42 -0.01
N THR A 105 23.15 11.07 -0.35
CA THR A 105 24.22 10.41 -1.11
C THR A 105 25.02 9.46 -0.21
N ARG A 106 25.96 8.69 -0.76
CA ARG A 106 26.85 7.83 0.05
C ARG A 106 27.80 8.64 0.94
N GLU A 107 28.12 9.86 0.56
CA GLU A 107 29.12 10.71 1.21
C GLU A 107 28.51 11.62 2.28
N GLU A 108 27.22 11.94 2.14
CA GLU A 108 26.50 12.80 3.08
C GLU A 108 26.07 12.05 4.34
N LYS A 109 26.48 12.57 5.51
CA LYS A 109 26.02 12.07 6.81
C LYS A 109 24.57 12.47 7.13
N LYS A 110 24.12 13.64 6.66
CA LYS A 110 22.77 14.15 6.93
C LYS A 110 21.92 14.11 5.67
N PRO A 111 20.69 13.60 5.74
CA PRO A 111 19.83 13.55 4.57
C PRO A 111 19.30 14.95 4.21
N ARG A 112 19.25 15.24 2.92
CA ARG A 112 18.68 16.44 2.32
C ARG A 112 17.16 16.30 2.22
N LEU A 113 16.43 17.31 2.68
CA LEU A 113 14.98 17.39 2.52
C LEU A 113 14.62 17.71 1.07
N ILE A 114 13.81 16.86 0.44
CA ILE A 114 13.32 17.05 -0.94
C ILE A 114 11.89 17.57 -0.92
N ARG A 115 11.01 16.94 -0.14
CA ARG A 115 9.60 17.33 0.01
C ARG A 115 9.18 17.30 1.47
N LYS A 116 8.26 18.19 1.81
CA LYS A 116 7.60 18.26 3.11
C LYS A 116 6.12 18.59 2.92
N TYR A 117 5.26 17.79 3.52
CA TYR A 117 3.82 17.98 3.54
C TYR A 117 3.28 17.86 4.98
N VAL A 118 2.13 18.49 5.23
CA VAL A 118 1.35 18.24 6.45
C VAL A 118 0.61 16.91 6.24
N SER A 119 0.79 15.95 7.16
CA SER A 119 0.25 14.59 6.98
C SER A 119 -1.27 14.57 6.81
N ALA A 120 -1.98 15.47 7.50
CA ALA A 120 -3.44 15.61 7.39
C ALA A 120 -3.96 16.20 6.08
N ARG A 121 -3.07 16.64 5.19
CA ARG A 121 -3.41 17.16 3.85
C ARG A 121 -2.95 16.23 2.74
N LEU A 122 -2.46 15.03 3.07
CA LEU A 122 -2.08 14.06 2.07
C LEU A 122 -3.31 13.47 1.39
N ASP A 123 -3.19 13.27 0.08
CA ASP A 123 -4.08 12.46 -0.72
C ASP A 123 -3.31 11.32 -1.40
N GLN A 124 -4.03 10.48 -2.14
CA GLN A 124 -3.44 9.37 -2.89
C GLN A 124 -2.37 9.84 -3.88
N GLN A 125 -2.64 10.92 -4.62
CA GLN A 125 -1.74 11.40 -5.67
C GLN A 125 -0.41 11.89 -5.10
N LEU A 126 -0.42 12.55 -3.94
CA LEU A 126 0.78 13.03 -3.27
C LEU A 126 1.65 11.87 -2.77
N ILE A 127 1.05 10.82 -2.19
CA ILE A 127 1.81 9.64 -1.75
C ILE A 127 2.38 8.90 -2.96
N GLU A 128 1.59 8.66 -4.01
CA GLU A 128 2.07 8.02 -5.26
C GLU A 128 3.24 8.80 -5.86
N ARG A 129 3.11 10.13 -5.96
CA ARG A 129 4.17 11.01 -6.45
C ARG A 129 5.44 10.91 -5.61
N MET A 130 5.33 10.82 -4.28
CA MET A 130 6.48 10.65 -3.41
C MET A 130 7.19 9.30 -3.63
N ILE A 131 6.43 8.22 -3.87
CA ILE A 131 6.99 6.90 -4.17
C ILE A 131 7.72 6.96 -5.54
N ASP A 132 7.10 7.56 -6.54
CA ASP A 132 7.70 7.71 -7.88
C ASP A 132 8.97 8.60 -7.84
N GLU A 133 8.93 9.73 -7.10
CA GLU A 133 10.08 10.62 -6.91
C GLU A 133 11.23 9.90 -6.17
N SER A 134 10.91 9.10 -5.16
CA SER A 134 11.87 8.21 -4.47
C SER A 134 12.51 7.20 -5.44
N GLU A 135 11.73 6.51 -6.27
CA GLU A 135 12.28 5.58 -7.26
C GLU A 135 13.19 6.27 -8.29
N ASN A 136 12.84 7.49 -8.70
CA ASN A 136 13.64 8.28 -9.63
C ASN A 136 14.98 8.70 -8.99
N LEU A 137 14.97 9.15 -7.73
CA LEU A 137 16.19 9.44 -6.98
C LEU A 137 17.10 8.21 -6.86
N ARG A 138 16.51 7.03 -6.61
CA ARG A 138 17.26 5.77 -6.51
C ARG A 138 17.89 5.33 -7.84
N LYS A 139 17.24 5.61 -8.97
CA LYS A 139 17.77 5.30 -10.32
C LYS A 139 18.85 6.28 -10.76
N GLY A 140 18.72 7.56 -10.36
CA GLY A 140 19.52 8.64 -10.93
C GLY A 140 19.30 8.77 -12.44
N GLY A 141 20.31 9.30 -13.15
CA GLY A 141 20.33 9.37 -14.60
C GLY A 141 20.43 10.81 -15.15
N ARG A 142 20.35 10.93 -16.48
CA ARG A 142 20.37 12.23 -17.15
C ARG A 142 19.03 12.92 -16.99
N GLN A 143 19.06 14.13 -16.43
CA GLN A 143 17.90 15.00 -16.35
C GLN A 143 18.20 16.29 -17.11
N VAL A 144 17.21 16.78 -17.85
CA VAL A 144 17.29 18.10 -18.47
C VAL A 144 16.89 19.12 -17.41
N GLN A 145 17.87 19.86 -16.88
CA GLN A 145 17.62 21.00 -16.02
C GLN A 145 18.16 22.26 -16.71
N TYR A 146 17.29 23.25 -16.89
CA TYR A 146 17.66 24.56 -17.46
C TYR A 146 18.38 24.47 -18.82
N ASN A 147 17.85 23.69 -19.77
CA ASN A 147 18.46 23.43 -21.09
C ASN A 147 19.89 22.85 -21.05
N SER A 148 20.32 22.34 -19.91
CA SER A 148 21.58 21.61 -19.76
C SER A 148 21.31 20.16 -19.37
N ASN A 149 22.04 19.24 -19.99
CA ASN A 149 22.01 17.83 -19.63
C ASN A 149 22.86 17.65 -18.38
N ALA A 150 22.22 17.60 -17.21
CA ALA A 150 22.89 17.30 -15.96
C ALA A 150 22.70 15.82 -15.62
N TYR A 151 23.79 15.14 -15.27
CA TYR A 151 23.71 13.79 -14.74
C TYR A 151 23.46 13.84 -13.24
N SER A 152 22.33 13.30 -12.81
CA SER A 152 22.03 13.07 -11.39
C SER A 152 22.57 11.70 -10.96
N HIS A 153 23.39 11.69 -9.91
CA HIS A 153 23.86 10.45 -9.33
C HIS A 153 22.72 9.76 -8.56
N PRO A 154 22.68 8.41 -8.54
CA PRO A 154 21.77 7.66 -7.68
C PRO A 154 21.93 8.05 -6.20
N GLU A 155 20.81 8.30 -5.54
CA GLU A 155 20.74 8.63 -4.11
C GLU A 155 19.99 7.55 -3.31
N ASN A 156 20.06 7.64 -1.98
CA ASN A 156 19.31 6.78 -1.06
C ASN A 156 18.13 7.57 -0.47
N PRO A 157 16.94 7.51 -1.09
CA PRO A 157 15.77 8.21 -0.60
C PRO A 157 15.19 7.53 0.65
N GLU A 158 14.57 8.32 1.50
CA GLU A 158 13.83 7.91 2.68
C GLU A 158 12.45 8.58 2.63
N VAL A 159 11.39 7.77 2.61
CA VAL A 159 10.01 8.27 2.73
C VAL A 159 9.58 8.12 4.18
N VAL A 160 9.41 9.25 4.86
CA VAL A 160 8.83 9.30 6.20
C VAL A 160 7.35 9.59 6.03
N LEU A 161 6.51 8.55 6.17
CA LEU A 161 5.07 8.69 5.94
C LEU A 161 4.44 9.61 7.00
N VAL A 162 4.84 9.44 8.26
CA VAL A 162 4.39 10.30 9.35
C VAL A 162 5.53 10.52 10.32
N ARG A 163 5.70 11.78 10.72
CA ARG A 163 6.70 12.28 11.66
C ARG A 163 6.03 13.20 12.66
N GLN A 164 6.41 13.07 13.92
CA GLN A 164 6.06 14.03 14.96
C GLN A 164 7.26 14.34 15.85
N ILE A 165 7.44 15.62 16.19
CA ILE A 165 8.38 16.04 17.22
C ILE A 165 7.58 16.49 18.45
N THR A 166 7.94 15.97 19.62
CA THR A 166 7.39 16.43 20.90
C THR A 166 8.51 16.83 21.84
N PRO A 167 8.26 17.71 22.82
CA PRO A 167 9.16 17.89 23.95
C PRO A 167 9.46 16.56 24.64
N LEU A 168 10.50 16.52 25.47
CA LEU A 168 10.79 15.41 26.39
C LEU A 168 9.73 15.32 27.50
N ASP A 169 8.52 14.93 27.11
CA ASP A 169 7.37 14.73 27.99
C ASP A 169 6.74 13.36 27.70
N GLN A 170 6.65 12.51 28.72
CA GLN A 170 6.08 11.17 28.60
C GLN A 170 4.62 11.22 28.15
N GLY A 171 3.84 12.18 28.64
CA GLY A 171 2.42 12.31 28.27
C GLY A 171 2.24 12.65 26.79
N ALA A 172 3.01 13.61 26.28
CA ALA A 172 3.04 13.97 24.87
C ALA A 172 3.47 12.80 24.00
N PHE A 173 4.54 12.11 24.40
CA PHE A 173 5.03 10.94 23.68
C PHE A 173 3.98 9.82 23.58
N LEU A 174 3.32 9.46 24.69
CA LEU A 174 2.26 8.45 24.68
C LEU A 174 1.08 8.84 23.79
N ARG A 175 0.71 10.13 23.75
CA ARG A 175 -0.33 10.63 22.82
C ARG A 175 0.09 10.46 21.36
N VAL A 176 1.36 10.68 21.03
CA VAL A 176 1.87 10.45 19.68
C VAL A 176 1.76 8.98 19.30
N LEU A 177 2.18 8.07 20.18
CA LEU A 177 2.06 6.63 19.95
C LEU A 177 0.60 6.21 19.71
N ASP A 178 -0.35 6.74 20.49
CA ASP A 178 -1.79 6.47 20.31
C ASP A 178 -2.31 6.91 18.93
N ARG A 179 -1.82 8.03 18.40
CA ARG A 179 -2.18 8.52 17.06
C ARG A 179 -1.52 7.72 15.94
N LEU A 180 -0.28 7.26 16.15
CA LEU A 180 0.48 6.51 15.14
C LEU A 180 0.10 5.03 15.08
N GLN A 181 -0.36 4.44 16.18
CA GLN A 181 -0.77 3.03 16.26
C GLN A 181 -1.76 2.62 15.15
N PRO A 182 -2.91 3.32 14.94
CA PRO A 182 -3.84 2.95 13.87
C PRO A 182 -3.23 3.06 12.48
N ILE A 183 -2.35 4.02 12.25
CA ILE A 183 -1.63 4.20 10.98
C ILE A 183 -0.73 2.99 10.75
N TYR A 184 0.16 2.69 11.70
CA TYR A 184 1.08 1.56 11.61
C TYR A 184 0.35 0.23 11.41
N LYS A 185 -0.74 0.00 12.16
CA LYS A 185 -1.61 -1.18 12.03
C LYS A 185 -2.19 -1.33 10.62
N THR A 186 -2.58 -0.22 9.99
CA THR A 186 -3.09 -0.24 8.62
C THR A 186 -1.99 -0.60 7.63
N LEU A 187 -0.79 -0.05 7.82
CA LEU A 187 0.35 -0.32 6.94
C LEU A 187 0.84 -1.78 7.04
N THR A 188 0.87 -2.38 8.24
CA THR A 188 1.29 -3.77 8.40
C THR A 188 0.33 -4.78 7.76
N ARG A 189 -0.93 -4.38 7.53
CA ARG A 189 -1.96 -5.20 6.87
C ARG A 189 -1.90 -5.17 5.35
N ILE A 190 -1.12 -4.29 4.73
CA ILE A 190 -0.98 -4.23 3.27
C ILE A 190 -0.36 -5.55 2.79
N MET A 191 -0.99 -6.26 1.87
CA MET A 191 -0.46 -7.55 1.39
C MET A 191 0.64 -7.31 0.35
N SER A 192 1.70 -8.11 0.41
CA SER A 192 2.69 -8.21 -0.65
C SER A 192 2.08 -8.77 -1.94
N GLN A 193 2.73 -8.51 -3.07
CA GLN A 193 2.29 -9.04 -4.36
C GLN A 193 2.16 -10.58 -4.35
N ARG A 194 3.07 -11.28 -3.68
CA ARG A 194 3.04 -12.73 -3.53
C ARG A 194 1.80 -13.20 -2.76
N GLU A 195 1.47 -12.54 -1.65
CA GLU A 195 0.27 -12.84 -0.86
C GLU A 195 -1.00 -12.55 -1.66
N ILE A 196 -1.04 -11.46 -2.44
CA ILE A 196 -2.17 -11.14 -3.32
C ILE A 196 -2.37 -12.24 -4.36
N ILE A 197 -1.29 -12.67 -5.03
CA ILE A 197 -1.34 -13.75 -6.02
C ILE A 197 -1.78 -15.07 -5.36
N SER A 198 -1.17 -15.43 -4.23
CA SER A 198 -1.53 -16.66 -3.50
C SER A 198 -3.00 -16.66 -3.08
N LYS A 199 -3.52 -15.54 -2.56
CA LYS A 199 -4.94 -15.38 -2.25
C LYS A 199 -5.82 -15.51 -3.49
N ARG A 200 -5.42 -14.91 -4.62
CA ARG A 200 -6.16 -15.01 -5.89
C ARG A 200 -6.19 -16.45 -6.44
N LEU A 201 -5.09 -17.21 -6.29
CA LEU A 201 -4.97 -18.59 -6.76
C LEU A 201 -5.69 -19.59 -5.84
N SER A 202 -5.69 -19.33 -4.53
CA SER A 202 -6.37 -20.16 -3.52
C SER A 202 -7.87 -19.89 -3.43
N THR A 203 -8.32 -18.69 -3.83
CA THR A 203 -9.76 -18.43 -3.98
C THR A 203 -10.23 -19.23 -5.18
N PRO A 204 -11.12 -20.23 -5.02
CA PRO A 204 -11.66 -20.95 -6.16
C PRO A 204 -12.26 -19.92 -7.09
N LYS A 205 -11.83 -19.89 -8.37
CA LYS A 205 -12.52 -19.11 -9.40
C LYS A 205 -13.98 -19.47 -9.24
N ARG A 206 -14.84 -18.51 -8.83
CA ARG A 206 -16.29 -18.72 -8.89
C ARG A 206 -16.53 -19.25 -10.28
N LYS A 207 -16.90 -20.53 -10.44
CA LYS A 207 -17.31 -21.05 -11.74
C LYS A 207 -18.37 -20.06 -12.20
N ARG A 208 -18.07 -19.27 -13.25
CA ARG A 208 -19.09 -18.41 -13.85
C ARG A 208 -20.26 -19.35 -14.09
N ASN A 209 -21.41 -19.03 -13.49
CA ASN A 209 -22.59 -19.83 -13.76
C ASN A 209 -22.99 -19.47 -15.19
N GLN A 210 -22.41 -20.18 -16.17
CA GLN A 210 -22.59 -19.92 -17.59
C GLN A 210 -24.07 -19.88 -17.94
N TYR A 211 -24.91 -20.65 -17.23
CA TYR A 211 -26.35 -20.61 -17.41
C TYR A 211 -26.99 -19.29 -16.97
N ARG A 212 -26.51 -18.69 -15.87
CA ARG A 212 -27.02 -17.39 -15.42
C ARG A 212 -26.68 -16.29 -16.42
N GLU A 213 -25.44 -16.25 -16.88
CA GLU A 213 -24.97 -15.32 -17.91
C GLU A 213 -25.76 -15.50 -19.22
N PHE A 214 -25.95 -16.75 -19.64
CA PHE A 214 -26.77 -17.07 -20.81
C PHE A 214 -28.23 -16.58 -20.65
N ILE A 215 -28.87 -16.80 -19.50
CA ILE A 215 -30.25 -16.33 -19.26
C ILE A 215 -30.35 -14.81 -19.22
N GLU A 216 -29.36 -14.12 -18.64
CA GLU A 216 -29.30 -12.65 -18.62
C GLU A 216 -29.23 -12.10 -20.05
N LEU A 217 -28.30 -12.59 -20.89
CA LEU A 217 -28.18 -12.19 -22.30
C LEU A 217 -29.42 -12.54 -23.12
N LEU A 218 -30.03 -13.70 -22.86
CA LEU A 218 -31.22 -14.17 -23.57
C LEU A 218 -32.49 -13.37 -23.19
N ASN A 219 -32.55 -12.84 -21.97
CA ASN A 219 -33.60 -11.92 -21.55
C ASN A 219 -33.37 -10.54 -22.17
N GLU A 220 -32.15 -10.04 -22.15
CA GLU A 220 -31.77 -8.75 -22.74
C GLU A 220 -32.06 -8.72 -24.25
N ALA A 221 -31.66 -9.77 -24.98
CA ALA A 221 -31.91 -9.90 -26.41
C ALA A 221 -33.41 -9.96 -26.73
N HIS A 222 -34.22 -10.55 -25.84
CA HIS A 222 -35.67 -10.60 -26.03
C HIS A 222 -36.35 -9.27 -25.69
N SER A 223 -35.94 -8.60 -24.61
CA SER A 223 -36.48 -7.30 -24.23
C SER A 223 -36.12 -6.18 -25.22
N GLY A 224 -34.99 -6.32 -25.93
CA GLY A 224 -34.57 -5.40 -26.98
C GLY A 224 -35.07 -5.78 -28.38
N ASP A 225 -36.02 -6.71 -28.51
CA ASP A 225 -36.59 -7.20 -29.78
C ASP A 225 -35.58 -7.81 -30.78
N TYR A 226 -34.35 -8.12 -30.34
CA TYR A 226 -33.32 -8.79 -31.15
C TYR A 226 -33.65 -10.26 -31.43
N ILE A 227 -34.49 -10.89 -30.59
CA ILE A 227 -34.99 -12.25 -30.77
C ILE A 227 -36.48 -12.36 -30.43
N SER A 228 -37.22 -13.16 -31.21
CA SER A 228 -38.61 -13.49 -30.92
C SER A 228 -38.76 -14.43 -29.72
N ALA A 229 -39.96 -14.50 -29.15
CA ALA A 229 -40.28 -15.42 -28.07
C ALA A 229 -40.06 -16.90 -28.45
N GLU A 230 -40.24 -17.25 -29.73
CA GLU A 230 -40.00 -18.60 -30.24
C GLU A 230 -38.49 -18.91 -30.32
N THR A 231 -37.70 -17.96 -30.83
CA THR A 231 -36.23 -18.07 -30.90
C THR A 231 -35.62 -18.16 -29.50
N ARG A 232 -36.13 -17.36 -28.54
CA ARG A 232 -35.74 -17.43 -27.14
C ARG A 232 -35.94 -18.84 -26.54
N ARG A 233 -37.10 -19.45 -26.78
CA ARG A 233 -37.40 -20.83 -26.33
C ARG A 233 -36.49 -21.86 -26.99
N LYS A 234 -36.23 -21.72 -28.30
CA LYS A 234 -35.31 -22.61 -29.05
C LYS A 234 -33.90 -22.55 -28.49
N LEU A 235 -33.34 -21.35 -28.28
CA LEU A 235 -31.98 -21.16 -27.74
C LEU A 235 -31.85 -21.72 -26.31
N ASN A 236 -32.83 -21.45 -25.43
CA ASN A 236 -32.82 -22.02 -24.07
C ASN A 236 -32.93 -23.55 -24.07
N ASN A 237 -33.71 -24.14 -24.97
CA ASN A 237 -33.75 -25.59 -25.14
C ASN A 237 -32.44 -26.15 -25.69
N LYS A 238 -31.79 -25.46 -26.62
CA LYS A 238 -30.49 -25.86 -27.18
C LYS A 238 -29.41 -25.87 -26.11
N TRP A 239 -29.35 -24.83 -25.26
CA TRP A 239 -28.45 -24.78 -24.10
C TRP A 239 -28.58 -25.98 -23.14
N ARG A 240 -29.82 -26.46 -22.93
CA ARG A 240 -30.10 -27.57 -22.02
C ARG A 240 -29.70 -28.92 -22.62
N LYS A 241 -29.80 -29.07 -23.95
CA LYS A 241 -29.58 -30.33 -24.66
C LYS A 241 -28.14 -30.51 -25.15
N ASP A 242 -27.49 -29.42 -25.52
CA ASP A 242 -26.14 -29.42 -26.08
C ASP A 242 -25.19 -28.75 -25.08
N VAL A 243 -24.31 -29.56 -24.50
CA VAL A 243 -23.34 -29.09 -23.50
C VAL A 243 -22.10 -28.52 -24.17
N ASP A 244 -21.71 -29.07 -25.31
CA ASP A 244 -20.48 -28.71 -26.02
C ASP A 244 -20.65 -27.42 -26.83
N GLY A 245 -21.86 -27.18 -27.39
CA GLY A 245 -22.18 -25.95 -28.13
C GLY A 245 -22.56 -24.72 -27.28
N ARG A 246 -22.27 -24.71 -25.98
CA ARG A 246 -22.70 -23.61 -25.07
C ARG A 246 -21.91 -22.32 -25.24
N GLU A 247 -20.62 -22.40 -25.55
CA GLU A 247 -19.82 -21.19 -25.79
C GLU A 247 -20.27 -20.48 -27.07
N ASP A 248 -20.51 -21.25 -28.15
CA ASP A 248 -21.04 -20.73 -29.41
C ASP A 248 -22.38 -19.99 -29.23
N LEU A 249 -23.26 -20.51 -28.36
CA LEU A 249 -24.54 -19.87 -28.04
C LEU A 249 -24.39 -18.56 -27.27
N LEU A 250 -23.39 -18.45 -26.39
CA LEU A 250 -23.08 -17.20 -25.69
C LEU A 250 -22.52 -16.16 -26.65
N GLU A 251 -21.67 -16.58 -27.58
CA GLU A 251 -21.08 -15.70 -28.59
C GLU A 251 -22.15 -15.20 -29.57
N GLU A 252 -23.02 -16.09 -30.06
CA GLU A 252 -24.15 -15.73 -30.91
C GLU A 252 -25.07 -14.68 -30.26
N LEU A 253 -25.37 -14.81 -28.97
CA LEU A 253 -26.20 -13.84 -28.24
C LEU A 253 -25.49 -12.49 -28.07
N ARG A 254 -24.18 -12.48 -27.82
CA ARG A 254 -23.39 -11.24 -27.70
C ARG A 254 -23.29 -10.51 -29.04
N GLU A 255 -23.11 -11.24 -30.14
CA GLU A 255 -23.12 -10.63 -31.48
C GLU A 255 -24.46 -9.99 -31.83
N ARG A 256 -25.57 -10.60 -31.41
CA ARG A 256 -26.92 -10.04 -31.62
C ARG A 256 -27.16 -8.77 -30.80
N LEU A 257 -26.60 -8.68 -29.59
CA LEU A 257 -26.75 -7.53 -28.69
C LEU A 257 -25.82 -6.35 -29.04
N ASN A 258 -24.73 -6.60 -29.77
CA ASN A 258 -23.80 -5.56 -30.22
C ASN A 258 -24.15 -4.97 -31.62
N LYS A 259 -25.33 -5.29 -32.16
CA LYS A 259 -25.89 -4.69 -33.38
C LYS A 259 -26.92 -3.61 -33.06
#